data_AF-X1KY34-F1
#
_entry.id   AF-X1KY34-F1
#
_cell.length_a   1.000
_cell.length_b   1.000
_cell.length_c   1.000
_cell.angle_alpha   90.00
_cell.angle_beta   90.00
_cell.angle_gamma   90.00
#
_symmetry.space_group_name_H-M   'P 1'
#
loop_
_entity.id
_entity.type
_entity.pdbx_description
1 polymer ?
#
loop_
_entity_poly.entity_id
_entity_poly.type
_entity_poly.pdbx_seq_one_letter_code
_entity_poly.pdbx_strand_id
1 'polypeptide(L)'
;YNIFQEMVNSIKEEVVKFIYKVRIKREKPQGISQVRRETPAPMVSSSIRSSSFIKTKKLKEADKKKKKKIGRNAPCPCGSGLKYKYCCGKNR
;
A
#
# COMPACT_ATOMS: atom_id res chain seq x y z
N TYR A 1 -34.52 50.21 -16.91
CA TYR A 1 -34.45 49.44 -15.65
C TYR A 1 -34.56 47.92 -15.88
N ASN A 2 -35.47 47.45 -16.75
CA ASN A 2 -35.66 46.01 -17.02
C ASN A 2 -34.42 45.27 -17.55
N ILE A 3 -33.68 45.85 -18.50
CA ILE A 3 -32.49 45.19 -19.10
C ILE A 3 -31.38 44.95 -18.07
N PHE A 4 -31.22 45.88 -17.12
CA PHE A 4 -30.25 45.74 -16.04
C PHE A 4 -30.66 44.66 -15.04
N GLN A 5 -31.96 44.54 -14.74
CA GLN A 5 -32.49 43.48 -13.89
C GLN A 5 -32.33 42.09 -14.52
N GLU A 6 -32.53 41.96 -15.84
CA GLU A 6 -32.26 40.72 -16.57
C GLU A 6 -30.78 40.32 -16.48
N MET A 7 -29.86 41.26 -16.71
CA MET A 7 -28.42 41.01 -16.59
C MET A 7 -28.03 40.55 -15.18
N VAL A 8 -28.56 41.21 -14.14
CA VAL A 8 -28.30 40.85 -12.75
C VAL A 8 -28.85 39.46 -12.42
N ASN A 9 -30.01 39.08 -12.97
CA ASN A 9 -30.58 37.76 -12.78
C ASN A 9 -29.76 36.67 -13.48
N SER A 10 -29.26 36.92 -14.69
CA SER A 10 -28.34 36.00 -15.38
C SER A 10 -27.05 35.76 -14.57
N ILE A 11 -26.46 36.81 -14.01
CA ILE A 11 -25.26 36.69 -13.16
C ILE A 11 -25.55 35.85 -11.90
N LYS A 12 -26.71 36.07 -11.25
CA LYS A 12 -27.10 35.30 -10.06
C LYS A 12 -27.22 33.81 -10.37
N GLU A 13 -27.83 33.44 -11.49
CA GLU A 13 -27.97 32.04 -11.90
C GLU A 13 -26.61 31.39 -12.18
N GLU A 14 -25.70 32.11 -12.83
CA GLU A 14 -24.34 31.63 -13.10
C GLU A 14 -23.53 31.39 -11.82
N VAL A 15 -23.61 32.30 -10.86
CA VAL A 15 -22.91 32.17 -9.57
C VAL A 15 -23.42 30.96 -8.79
N VAL A 16 -24.74 30.76 -8.71
CA VAL A 16 -25.32 29.60 -8.02
C VAL A 16 -24.88 28.30 -8.72
N LYS A 17 -24.97 28.24 -10.04
CA LYS A 17 -24.53 27.08 -10.83
C LYS A 17 -23.05 26.76 -10.64
N PHE A 18 -22.21 27.80 -10.52
CA PHE A 18 -20.78 27.65 -10.25
C PHE A 18 -20.54 27.06 -8.86
N ILE A 19 -21.15 27.62 -7.81
CA ILE A 19 -21.02 27.11 -6.43
C ILE A 19 -21.42 25.64 -6.34
N TYR A 20 -22.52 25.23 -6.97
CA TYR A 20 -22.97 23.83 -6.97
C TYR A 20 -22.05 22.89 -7.77
N LYS A 21 -21.34 23.39 -8.78
CA LYS A 21 -20.38 22.60 -9.57
C LYS A 21 -18.99 22.52 -8.94
N VAL A 22 -18.66 23.40 -7.98
CA VAL A 22 -17.36 23.39 -7.30
C VAL A 22 -17.24 22.13 -6.43
N ARG A 23 -16.60 21.11 -6.99
CA ARG A 23 -16.14 19.95 -6.24
C ARG A 23 -14.80 20.28 -5.60
N ILE A 24 -14.81 20.60 -4.32
CA ILE A 24 -13.58 20.76 -3.53
C ILE A 24 -12.91 19.38 -3.44
N LYS A 25 -11.95 19.12 -4.33
CA LYS A 25 -11.01 18.01 -4.17
C LYS A 25 -10.10 18.37 -2.99
N ARG A 26 -10.43 17.86 -1.81
CA ARG A 26 -9.46 17.77 -0.72
C ARG A 26 -8.37 16.82 -1.22
N GLU A 27 -7.17 17.36 -1.45
CA GLU A 27 -6.01 16.53 -1.79
C GLU A 27 -5.85 15.47 -0.70
N LYS A 28 -6.08 14.22 -1.07
CA LYS A 28 -5.62 13.10 -0.26
C LYS A 28 -4.10 13.16 -0.31
N PRO A 29 -3.38 13.11 0.82
CA PRO A 29 -1.94 13.01 0.79
C PRO A 29 -1.60 11.78 -0.04
N GLN A 30 -1.01 12.00 -1.21
CA GLN A 30 -0.66 10.95 -2.14
C GLN A 30 0.35 10.06 -1.41
N GLY A 31 -0.11 8.89 -0.99
CA GLY A 31 0.75 7.85 -0.46
C GLY A 31 1.76 7.51 -1.53
N ILE A 32 3.03 7.75 -1.22
CA ILE A 32 4.18 7.54 -2.11
C ILE A 32 4.02 6.20 -2.85
N SER A 33 3.76 6.28 -4.15
CA SER A 33 3.71 5.14 -5.07
C SER A 33 5.09 4.50 -5.08
N GLN A 34 5.25 3.38 -4.38
CA GLN A 34 6.50 2.64 -4.38
C GLN A 34 6.69 2.02 -5.76
N VAL A 35 7.63 2.59 -6.51
CA VAL A 35 8.15 2.06 -7.77
C VAL A 35 8.60 0.62 -7.52
N ARG A 36 7.83 -0.34 -8.05
CA ARG A 36 8.16 -1.76 -8.02
C ARG A 36 9.34 -1.99 -8.95
N ARG A 37 10.55 -1.99 -8.41
CA ARG A 37 11.73 -2.49 -9.13
C ARG A 37 11.63 -4.01 -9.25
N GLU A 38 11.43 -4.47 -10.47
CA GLU A 38 11.63 -5.86 -10.86
C GLU A 38 13.13 -6.15 -10.78
N THR A 39 13.55 -7.03 -9.87
CA THR A 39 14.93 -7.54 -9.87
C THR A 39 14.97 -8.95 -10.43
N PRO A 40 15.86 -9.23 -11.40
CA PRO A 40 15.97 -10.52 -12.07
C PRO A 40 16.50 -11.60 -11.11
N ALA A 41 16.02 -12.84 -11.30
CA ALA A 41 16.30 -13.98 -10.43
C ALA A 41 17.79 -14.38 -10.41
N PRO A 42 18.39 -14.67 -9.24
CA PRO A 42 19.76 -15.17 -9.20
C PRO A 42 19.79 -16.67 -9.52
N MET A 43 20.55 -16.99 -10.55
CA MET A 43 20.97 -18.33 -10.94
C MET A 43 21.85 -18.91 -9.82
N VAL A 44 21.52 -20.11 -9.31
CA VAL A 44 22.38 -20.84 -8.38
C VAL A 44 23.03 -21.98 -9.13
N SER A 45 24.33 -21.82 -9.37
CA SER A 45 25.24 -22.85 -9.85
C SER A 45 25.69 -23.76 -8.70
N SER A 46 26.14 -24.94 -9.10
CA SER A 46 27.05 -25.86 -8.42
C SER A 46 26.48 -26.76 -7.30
N SER A 47 26.03 -27.92 -7.76
CA SER A 47 26.60 -29.24 -7.43
C SER A 47 27.03 -29.51 -5.99
N ILE A 48 26.25 -30.36 -5.32
CA ILE A 48 26.79 -31.55 -4.64
C ILE A 48 25.91 -32.75 -5.02
N ARG A 49 26.43 -33.64 -5.88
CA ARG A 49 26.05 -35.06 -6.01
C ARG A 49 26.36 -35.72 -4.66
N SER A 50 25.56 -36.56 -4.04
CA SER A 50 24.99 -37.86 -4.43
C SER A 50 24.07 -38.28 -3.26
N SER A 51 23.08 -39.15 -3.30
CA SER A 51 22.66 -40.26 -4.15
C SER A 51 21.27 -40.68 -3.66
N SER A 52 20.55 -41.38 -4.53
CA SER A 52 19.39 -42.24 -4.24
C SER A 52 18.01 -41.62 -4.50
N PHE A 53 17.49 -42.14 -5.60
CA PHE A 53 16.19 -42.02 -6.23
C PHE A 53 15.03 -42.55 -5.36
N ILE A 54 13.87 -41.88 -5.47
CA ILE A 54 12.47 -42.33 -5.17
C ILE A 54 12.11 -42.31 -3.66
N LYS A 55 11.02 -41.70 -3.13
CA LYS A 55 9.69 -41.32 -3.64
C LYS A 55 9.03 -40.25 -2.73
N THR A 56 8.31 -39.33 -3.38
CA THR A 56 6.98 -38.78 -3.03
C THR A 56 6.57 -38.38 -1.59
N LYS A 57 6.06 -37.14 -1.55
CA LYS A 57 4.80 -36.67 -0.92
C LYS A 57 4.72 -36.57 0.62
N LYS A 58 3.97 -35.51 1.00
CA LYS A 58 3.29 -35.20 2.28
C LYS A 58 4.14 -34.47 3.32
N LEU A 59 3.83 -33.19 3.55
CA LEU A 59 2.89 -32.64 4.56
C LEU A 59 3.54 -32.52 5.95
N LYS A 60 3.69 -31.25 6.36
CA LYS A 60 3.62 -30.70 7.72
C LYS A 60 4.72 -31.07 8.74
N GLU A 61 4.98 -30.05 9.58
CA GLU A 61 5.60 -30.06 10.93
C GLU A 61 7.13 -30.27 11.00
N ALA A 62 7.93 -29.57 11.83
CA ALA A 62 7.73 -28.45 12.74
C ALA A 62 9.11 -27.81 13.05
N ASP A 63 9.09 -26.49 13.22
CA ASP A 63 9.89 -25.69 14.15
C ASP A 63 11.35 -26.06 14.49
N LYS A 64 12.29 -25.43 13.75
CA LYS A 64 13.38 -24.68 14.40
C LYS A 64 13.33 -23.24 13.87
N LYS A 65 12.67 -22.36 14.63
CA LYS A 65 12.47 -20.93 14.33
C LYS A 65 13.81 -20.25 14.07
N LYS A 66 14.23 -20.22 12.80
CA LYS A 66 15.05 -19.11 12.30
C LYS A 66 14.26 -17.86 12.66
N LYS A 67 14.69 -17.10 13.67
CA LYS A 67 14.05 -15.84 14.07
C LYS A 67 14.01 -14.97 12.82
N LYS A 68 12.90 -14.98 12.09
CA LYS A 68 12.70 -14.14 10.92
C LYS A 68 12.90 -12.71 11.41
N LYS A 69 13.93 -12.04 10.92
CA LYS A 69 14.21 -10.64 11.27
C LYS A 69 12.99 -9.85 10.76
N ILE A 70 12.13 -9.43 11.68
CA ILE A 70 10.92 -8.66 11.34
C ILE A 70 11.39 -7.28 10.87
N GLY A 71 10.96 -6.86 9.68
CA GLY A 71 11.28 -5.52 9.16
C GLY A 71 10.50 -4.44 9.92
N ARG A 72 11.09 -3.25 10.11
CA ARG A 72 10.46 -2.13 10.85
C ARG A 72 9.06 -1.74 10.33
N ASN A 73 8.79 -1.86 9.02
CA ASN A 73 7.49 -1.53 8.43
C ASN A 73 6.50 -2.71 8.32
N ALA A 74 6.90 -3.93 8.69
CA ALA A 74 6.05 -5.13 8.61
C ALA A 74 4.88 -5.05 9.61
N PRO A 75 3.75 -5.77 9.39
CA PRO A 75 2.70 -5.89 10.39
C PRO A 75 3.27 -6.47 11.69
N CYS A 76 2.85 -5.90 12.82
CA CYS A 76 3.37 -6.29 14.12
C CYS A 76 2.87 -7.70 14.50
N PRO A 77 3.77 -8.62 14.92
CA PRO A 77 3.37 -10.00 15.26
C PRO A 77 2.53 -10.10 16.54
N CYS A 78 2.33 -9.01 17.29
CA CYS A 78 1.46 -8.99 18.48
C CYS A 78 -0.04 -8.83 18.14
N GLY A 79 -0.41 -8.77 16.85
CA GLY A 79 -1.81 -8.68 16.44
C GLY A 79 -2.44 -7.29 16.57
N SER A 80 -1.67 -6.25 16.86
CA SER A 80 -2.19 -4.88 17.05
C SER A 80 -2.67 -4.19 15.76
N GLY A 81 -2.48 -4.80 14.59
CA GLY A 81 -2.77 -4.19 13.29
C GLY A 81 -1.83 -3.04 12.89
N LEU A 82 -0.91 -2.63 13.78
CA LEU A 82 0.06 -1.56 13.55
C LEU A 82 1.34 -2.10 12.90
N LYS A 83 2.11 -1.22 12.24
CA LYS A 83 3.46 -1.57 11.76
C LYS A 83 4.41 -1.79 12.94
N TYR A 84 5.37 -2.72 12.83
CA TYR A 84 6.27 -3.11 13.92
C TYR A 84 6.98 -1.91 14.57
N LYS A 85 7.49 -0.95 13.79
CA LYS A 85 8.13 0.28 14.29
C LYS A 85 7.23 1.20 15.12
N TYR A 86 5.91 1.06 15.02
CA TYR A 86 4.93 1.82 15.79
C TYR A 86 4.37 1.03 16.97
N CYS A 87 4.78 -0.22 17.16
CA CYS A 87 4.29 -1.11 18.22
C CYS A 87 5.48 -1.75 18.95
N CYS A 88 5.73 -3.06 18.80
CA CYS A 88 6.80 -3.77 19.52
C CYS A 88 8.23 -3.30 19.17
N GLY A 89 8.41 -2.53 18.09
CA GLY A 89 9.68 -1.95 17.66
C GLY A 89 9.78 -0.43 17.87
N LYS A 90 8.88 0.19 18.63
CA LYS A 90 8.86 1.65 18.87
C LYS A 90 10.03 2.13 19.73
N ASN A 91 10.52 1.28 20.64
CA ASN A 91 11.59 1.61 21.59
C ASN A 91 12.90 0.84 21.30
N ARG A 92 13.13 0.47 20.03
CA ARG A 92 14.27 -0.33 19.58
C ARG A 92 14.90 0.26 18.32
#